data_AF-A0A9K3KAA7-F1
#
_entry.id   AF-A0A9K3KAA7-F1
#
_cell.length_a   1.000
_cell.length_b   1.000
_cell.length_c   1.000
_cell.angle_alpha   90.00
_cell.angle_beta   90.00
_cell.angle_gamma   90.00
#
_symmetry.space_group_name_H-M   'P 1'
#
loop_
_entity.id
_entity.type
_entity.pdbx_description
1 polymer ?
#
loop_
_entity_poly.entity_id
_entity_poly.type
_entity_poly.pdbx_seq_one_letter_code
_entity_poly.pdbx_strand_id
1 'polypeptide(L)'
;MSSSSPSSRGSTRPPHNVQSVSTIDDGSGPVSTAERCLAIHSNKLSVLFALCIGLEESIDDDDTGMKVPLMDLNEDSFKFIKEKKGITPSLEILREEVKRRSESNKNQQDGNKPKPNTWNATKCTDWLKANPITGEADVAFLFKRAKEIKQIVVAGNNPTQKTVAAVNSSSDTTKHGNKWFGPLPYLRLIHCLLEDDIKEQWIHRNDPQSIQEIDAAHRRSGVNFGEETAFEMIANRWNSPDFNPTTMVSTTTTTTTTTTRPCHNDFSEEIDVGFDATSKFVRASPEKVRDKLLTMRFNLISIIDNWERSGQGGDNDRIDKDDDDDEEEDSSAVEGVTTARKYEWGRSEGRQGAFDGRKSFLGSKPSYLLYFWDVLDKNDLFDTTMNRLSNKVGASSANDVPSVFQTNGYSSCGSSSSVDDDDVSSFVEHVQDMIAETSKDATLAADRRHAESRLAADRRHVESRLAADRRHAESRLAADRRHAESRLAADRRHAEDIVAAKNRILLQDTLEQKRYLKRRIDTLNDEARQMRFKILELEGTNQTRKRAFYGKELKILEDEIAKCNEERDRIYQKVNREVNVTMSI
;
A
#
# COMPACT_ATOMS: atom_id res chain seq x y z
N MET A 1 -40.87 -41.53 -50.81
CA MET A 1 -39.94 -40.53 -51.38
C MET A 1 -40.43 -39.14 -50.95
N SER A 2 -39.50 -38.25 -50.61
CA SER A 2 -39.55 -36.77 -50.57
C SER A 2 -40.94 -36.09 -50.73
N SER A 3 -41.56 -35.51 -49.70
CA SER A 3 -41.26 -34.24 -49.00
C SER A 3 -41.78 -32.97 -49.68
N SER A 4 -42.60 -32.17 -48.99
CA SER A 4 -42.53 -30.68 -48.98
C SER A 4 -43.43 -30.03 -47.90
N SER A 5 -42.93 -28.92 -47.36
CA SER A 5 -43.26 -28.18 -46.13
C SER A 5 -44.70 -27.62 -45.93
N PRO A 6 -45.09 -27.30 -44.67
CA PRO A 6 -46.27 -26.52 -44.31
C PRO A 6 -45.96 -25.04 -44.00
N SER A 7 -46.99 -24.20 -43.79
CA SER A 7 -46.83 -22.89 -43.12
C SER A 7 -48.13 -22.31 -42.54
N SER A 8 -47.96 -21.45 -41.52
CA SER A 8 -48.85 -20.35 -41.10
C SER A 8 -49.90 -20.56 -39.98
N ARG A 9 -49.62 -19.91 -38.82
CA ARG A 9 -50.51 -19.14 -37.90
C ARG A 9 -51.75 -19.83 -37.26
N GLY A 10 -52.18 -19.50 -36.04
CA GLY A 10 -51.60 -18.62 -35.01
C GLY A 10 -52.67 -17.91 -34.14
N SER A 11 -52.53 -18.02 -32.81
CA SER A 11 -53.03 -17.12 -31.75
C SER A 11 -54.54 -16.93 -31.47
N THR A 12 -54.93 -17.13 -30.20
CA THR A 12 -55.90 -16.25 -29.51
C THR A 12 -55.62 -16.22 -27.99
N ARG A 13 -55.84 -15.05 -27.37
CA ARG A 13 -55.50 -14.58 -25.99
C ARG A 13 -56.82 -14.45 -25.15
N PRO A 14 -56.90 -13.85 -23.94
CA PRO A 14 -55.95 -13.48 -22.85
C PRO A 14 -56.37 -14.25 -21.53
N PRO A 15 -56.43 -13.75 -20.26
CA PRO A 15 -55.93 -12.54 -19.57
C PRO A 15 -55.27 -12.73 -18.16
N HIS A 16 -54.96 -11.57 -17.55
CA HIS A 16 -54.61 -11.14 -16.17
C HIS A 16 -55.09 -11.99 -14.96
N ASN A 17 -54.44 -11.98 -13.77
CA ASN A 17 -54.00 -10.80 -12.99
C ASN A 17 -52.95 -11.10 -11.85
N VAL A 18 -52.47 -10.02 -11.21
CA VAL A 18 -51.35 -9.83 -10.25
C VAL A 18 -51.46 -10.48 -8.86
N GLN A 19 -50.34 -11.01 -8.32
CA GLN A 19 -49.79 -11.00 -6.93
C GLN A 19 -48.69 -12.10 -6.82
N SER A 20 -47.66 -12.13 -5.95
CA SER A 20 -47.14 -11.23 -4.90
C SER A 20 -45.69 -11.63 -4.49
N VAL A 21 -45.07 -10.83 -3.61
CA VAL A 21 -43.71 -10.91 -3.01
C VAL A 21 -43.25 -12.30 -2.47
N SER A 22 -41.92 -12.44 -2.34
CA SER A 22 -41.11 -13.54 -1.72
C SER A 22 -40.73 -14.69 -2.67
N THR A 23 -39.58 -15.36 -2.56
CA THR A 23 -38.53 -15.44 -1.50
C THR A 23 -37.11 -15.33 -2.07
N ILE A 24 -36.11 -15.00 -1.23
CA ILE A 24 -34.69 -15.21 -1.55
C ILE A 24 -34.44 -16.73 -1.53
N ASP A 25 -34.14 -17.30 -2.70
CA ASP A 25 -33.79 -18.72 -2.84
C ASP A 25 -32.27 -18.87 -2.96
N ASP A 26 -31.68 -19.61 -2.02
CA ASP A 26 -30.22 -19.84 -1.95
C ASP A 26 -29.86 -21.04 -2.84
N GLY A 27 -30.00 -20.83 -4.15
CA GLY A 27 -29.89 -21.85 -5.19
C GLY A 27 -28.51 -21.87 -5.83
N SER A 28 -27.72 -22.90 -5.54
CA SER A 28 -26.44 -23.23 -6.18
C SER A 28 -26.57 -23.41 -7.71
N GLY A 29 -26.50 -22.32 -8.45
CA GLY A 29 -26.36 -22.33 -9.91
C GLY A 29 -24.96 -22.81 -10.36
N PRO A 30 -24.79 -23.25 -11.62
CA PRO A 30 -23.49 -23.61 -12.15
C PRO A 30 -22.58 -22.38 -12.25
N VAL A 31 -21.63 -22.26 -11.31
CA VAL A 31 -20.62 -21.18 -11.29
C VAL A 31 -19.96 -21.03 -12.66
N SER A 32 -20.09 -19.84 -13.22
CA SER A 32 -19.70 -19.51 -14.59
C SER A 32 -18.18 -19.68 -14.79
N THR A 33 -17.72 -19.91 -16.04
CA THR A 33 -16.27 -20.00 -16.32
C THR A 33 -15.59 -18.64 -16.16
N ALA A 34 -16.27 -17.56 -16.54
CA ALA A 34 -15.85 -16.18 -16.32
C ALA A 34 -15.85 -15.81 -14.83
N GLU A 35 -16.89 -16.21 -14.09
CA GLU A 35 -16.99 -16.03 -12.63
C GLU A 35 -15.84 -16.73 -11.90
N ARG A 36 -15.54 -17.99 -12.24
CA ARG A 36 -14.42 -18.74 -11.67
C ARG A 36 -13.07 -18.10 -11.99
N CYS A 37 -12.88 -17.62 -13.22
CA CYS A 37 -11.68 -16.89 -13.61
C CYS A 37 -11.52 -15.60 -12.79
N LEU A 38 -12.59 -14.79 -12.68
CA LEU A 38 -12.57 -13.55 -11.90
C LEU A 38 -12.25 -13.81 -10.42
N ALA A 39 -12.81 -14.87 -9.82
CA ALA A 39 -12.53 -15.27 -8.45
C ALA A 39 -11.06 -15.69 -8.22
N ILE A 40 -10.47 -16.47 -9.14
CA ILE A 40 -9.05 -16.88 -9.09
C ILE A 40 -8.12 -15.67 -9.05
N HIS A 41 -8.41 -14.64 -9.86
CA HIS A 41 -7.63 -13.40 -9.86
C HIS A 41 -8.09 -12.36 -8.81
N SER A 42 -8.71 -12.81 -7.72
CA SER A 42 -9.12 -11.98 -6.57
C SER A 42 -10.10 -10.84 -6.93
N ASN A 43 -11.00 -11.09 -7.89
CA ASN A 43 -11.99 -10.12 -8.39
C ASN A 43 -11.40 -8.81 -8.93
N LYS A 44 -10.17 -8.84 -9.46
CA LYS A 44 -9.51 -7.67 -10.07
C LYS A 44 -10.33 -7.11 -11.25
N LEU A 45 -10.61 -5.82 -11.18
CA LEU A 45 -11.36 -5.08 -12.21
C LEU A 45 -10.67 -5.13 -13.59
N SER A 46 -9.35 -5.23 -13.63
CA SER A 46 -8.57 -5.42 -14.86
C SER A 46 -8.79 -6.78 -15.54
N VAL A 47 -9.09 -7.83 -14.78
CA VAL A 47 -9.43 -9.16 -15.32
C VAL A 47 -10.87 -9.17 -15.83
N LEU A 48 -11.79 -8.51 -15.12
CA LEU A 48 -13.14 -8.29 -15.63
C LEU A 48 -13.12 -7.51 -16.95
N PHE A 49 -12.32 -6.44 -17.05
CA PHE A 49 -12.18 -5.69 -18.30
C PHE A 49 -11.74 -6.60 -19.45
N ALA A 50 -10.71 -7.45 -19.25
CA ALA A 50 -10.25 -8.41 -20.25
C ALA A 50 -11.34 -9.43 -20.66
N LEU A 51 -12.13 -9.92 -19.69
CA LEU A 51 -13.26 -10.82 -19.94
C LEU A 51 -14.37 -10.15 -20.78
N CYS A 52 -14.61 -8.84 -20.60
CA CYS A 52 -15.61 -8.08 -21.36
C CYS A 52 -15.18 -7.70 -22.79
N ILE A 53 -13.90 -7.84 -23.18
CA ILE A 53 -13.44 -7.48 -24.53
C ILE A 53 -14.17 -8.32 -25.60
N GLY A 54 -14.82 -7.65 -26.55
CA GLY A 54 -15.59 -8.26 -27.63
C GLY A 54 -17.09 -8.44 -27.33
N LEU A 55 -17.54 -8.17 -26.10
CA LEU A 55 -18.98 -8.11 -25.80
C LEU A 55 -19.54 -6.71 -26.12
N GLU A 56 -20.76 -6.66 -26.64
CA GLU A 56 -21.43 -5.45 -27.11
C GLU A 56 -22.83 -5.32 -26.48
N GLU A 57 -23.16 -4.14 -25.96
CA GLU A 57 -24.46 -3.77 -25.39
C GLU A 57 -25.32 -3.06 -26.46
N SER A 58 -26.61 -3.38 -26.55
CA SER A 58 -27.58 -2.60 -27.35
C SER A 58 -28.10 -1.42 -26.54
N ILE A 59 -28.20 -0.27 -27.19
CA ILE A 59 -28.84 0.93 -26.65
C ILE A 59 -30.10 1.14 -27.49
N ASP A 60 -31.23 0.64 -26.99
CA ASP A 60 -32.47 0.54 -27.74
C ASP A 60 -33.40 1.74 -27.48
N ASP A 61 -33.81 2.42 -28.57
CA ASP A 61 -35.20 2.86 -28.83
C ASP A 61 -35.35 3.52 -30.22
N ASP A 62 -34.26 4.04 -30.81
CA ASP A 62 -34.23 4.51 -32.21
C ASP A 62 -33.65 3.45 -33.15
N ASP A 63 -34.24 3.33 -34.36
CA ASP A 63 -34.12 2.25 -35.37
C ASP A 63 -32.74 2.16 -36.09
N THR A 64 -31.64 2.44 -35.36
CA THR A 64 -30.29 2.71 -35.89
C THR A 64 -29.27 1.61 -35.57
N GLY A 65 -29.59 0.69 -34.64
CA GLY A 65 -28.81 -0.53 -34.39
C GLY A 65 -27.35 -0.34 -33.96
N MET A 66 -27.02 0.78 -33.29
CA MET A 66 -25.67 0.99 -32.76
C MET A 66 -25.35 -0.01 -31.64
N LYS A 67 -24.22 -0.71 -31.80
CA LYS A 67 -23.66 -1.61 -30.80
C LYS A 67 -22.47 -0.94 -30.13
N VAL A 68 -22.48 -0.87 -28.80
CA VAL A 68 -21.41 -0.23 -28.02
C VAL A 68 -20.65 -1.30 -27.23
N PRO A 69 -19.32 -1.27 -27.13
CA PRO A 69 -18.58 -2.22 -26.30
C PRO A 69 -19.07 -2.19 -24.85
N LEU A 70 -19.29 -3.37 -24.25
CA LEU A 70 -19.86 -3.53 -22.91
C LEU A 70 -19.11 -2.76 -21.81
N MET A 71 -17.80 -2.55 -22.01
CA MET A 71 -16.95 -1.78 -21.11
C MET A 71 -15.86 -1.04 -21.91
N ASP A 72 -15.97 0.29 -22.05
CA ASP A 72 -14.93 1.15 -22.63
C ASP A 72 -14.44 2.19 -21.61
N LEU A 73 -13.12 2.35 -21.47
CA LEU A 73 -12.48 3.31 -20.57
C LEU A 73 -12.52 4.76 -21.08
N ASN A 74 -13.03 4.96 -22.29
CA ASN A 74 -13.23 6.26 -22.93
C ASN A 74 -14.70 6.72 -22.94
N GLU A 75 -15.64 5.82 -22.65
CA GLU A 75 -17.06 6.14 -22.42
C GLU A 75 -17.19 7.14 -21.25
N ASP A 76 -18.12 8.09 -21.31
CA ASP A 76 -18.25 9.17 -20.31
C ASP A 76 -18.43 8.62 -18.88
N SER A 77 -19.05 7.45 -18.73
CA SER A 77 -19.16 6.67 -17.49
C SER A 77 -17.80 6.38 -16.82
N PHE A 78 -16.74 6.13 -17.58
CA PHE A 78 -15.40 5.75 -17.09
C PHE A 78 -14.34 6.84 -17.29
N LYS A 79 -14.66 7.88 -18.06
CA LYS A 79 -13.76 8.98 -18.47
C LYS A 79 -13.09 9.69 -17.29
N PHE A 80 -13.81 9.86 -16.18
CA PHE A 80 -13.38 10.61 -14.99
C PHE A 80 -12.64 9.78 -13.93
N ILE A 81 -12.43 8.47 -14.14
CA ILE A 81 -11.71 7.63 -13.17
C ILE A 81 -10.22 8.02 -13.14
N LYS A 82 -9.76 8.50 -11.98
CA LYS A 82 -8.39 9.02 -11.77
C LYS A 82 -7.29 7.97 -11.92
N GLU A 83 -7.60 6.68 -11.71
CA GLU A 83 -6.64 5.57 -11.76
C GLU A 83 -6.90 4.57 -12.91
N LYS A 84 -7.06 5.05 -14.15
CA LYS A 84 -7.26 4.17 -15.34
C LYS A 84 -6.23 3.02 -15.43
N LYS A 85 -4.99 3.26 -14.98
CA LYS A 85 -3.90 2.26 -14.93
C LYS A 85 -4.22 1.00 -14.11
N GLY A 86 -5.12 1.07 -13.11
CA GLY A 86 -5.54 -0.09 -12.32
C GLY A 86 -6.66 -0.91 -12.99
N ILE A 87 -7.28 -0.37 -14.04
CA ILE A 87 -8.38 -1.01 -14.77
C ILE A 87 -7.91 -1.55 -16.12
N THR A 88 -6.97 -0.89 -16.79
CA THR A 88 -6.37 -1.41 -18.02
C THR A 88 -5.72 -2.78 -17.74
N PRO A 89 -6.08 -3.85 -18.48
CA PRO A 89 -5.48 -5.16 -18.29
C PRO A 89 -4.00 -5.15 -18.65
N SER A 90 -3.19 -5.86 -17.85
CA SER A 90 -1.79 -6.08 -18.18
C SER A 90 -1.66 -6.97 -19.42
N LEU A 91 -0.50 -6.90 -20.08
CA LEU A 91 -0.21 -7.76 -21.23
C LEU A 91 -0.27 -9.27 -20.87
N GLU A 92 0.06 -9.62 -19.62
CA GLU A 92 -0.05 -10.96 -19.08
C GLU A 92 -1.51 -11.43 -19.04
N ILE A 93 -2.40 -10.65 -18.41
CA ILE A 93 -3.85 -10.94 -18.33
C ILE A 93 -4.46 -11.08 -19.72
N LEU A 94 -4.09 -10.21 -20.67
CA LEU A 94 -4.56 -10.30 -22.06
C LEU A 94 -4.12 -11.60 -22.75
N ARG A 95 -2.91 -12.09 -22.48
CA ARG A 95 -2.39 -13.34 -23.06
C ARG A 95 -3.04 -14.58 -22.42
N GLU A 96 -3.28 -14.54 -21.11
CA GLU A 96 -4.01 -15.59 -20.39
C GLU A 96 -5.45 -15.72 -20.91
N GLU A 97 -6.15 -14.60 -21.12
CA GLU A 97 -7.52 -14.61 -21.64
C GLU A 97 -7.59 -15.08 -23.10
N VAL A 98 -6.64 -14.68 -23.96
CA VAL A 98 -6.53 -15.24 -25.34
C VAL A 98 -6.37 -16.76 -25.29
N LYS A 99 -5.50 -17.26 -24.41
CA LYS A 99 -5.28 -18.69 -24.23
C LYS A 99 -6.58 -19.39 -23.77
N ARG A 100 -7.21 -18.91 -22.69
CA ARG A 100 -8.45 -19.46 -22.13
C ARG A 100 -9.59 -19.53 -23.14
N ARG A 101 -9.82 -18.47 -23.92
CA ARG A 101 -10.84 -18.45 -24.99
C ARG A 101 -10.48 -19.41 -26.13
N SER A 102 -9.19 -19.52 -26.50
CA SER A 102 -8.77 -20.43 -27.57
C SER A 102 -8.95 -21.90 -27.21
N GLU A 103 -8.70 -22.28 -25.95
CA GLU A 103 -8.93 -23.64 -25.44
C GLU A 103 -10.42 -24.02 -25.41
N SER A 104 -11.31 -23.02 -25.33
CA SER A 104 -12.76 -23.19 -25.29
C SER A 104 -13.43 -23.14 -26.69
N ASN A 105 -12.73 -22.64 -27.71
CA ASN A 105 -13.30 -22.37 -29.03
C ASN A 105 -13.23 -23.60 -29.96
N LYS A 106 -14.34 -24.34 -30.05
CA LYS A 106 -14.49 -25.55 -30.89
C LYS A 106 -14.33 -25.31 -32.41
N ASN A 107 -14.33 -24.06 -32.87
CA ASN A 107 -14.27 -23.74 -34.30
C ASN A 107 -12.83 -23.60 -34.85
N GLN A 108 -11.79 -23.77 -34.03
CA GLN A 108 -10.40 -23.77 -34.50
C GLN A 108 -9.95 -25.17 -34.92
N GLN A 109 -9.68 -25.36 -36.22
CA GLN A 109 -8.90 -26.50 -36.70
C GLN A 109 -7.53 -26.53 -36.00
N ASP A 110 -7.05 -27.73 -35.65
CA ASP A 110 -5.92 -27.93 -34.73
C ASP A 110 -4.60 -27.23 -35.10
N GLY A 111 -4.42 -26.83 -36.36
CA GLY A 111 -3.27 -26.06 -36.83
C GLY A 111 -3.27 -24.56 -36.47
N ASN A 112 -4.40 -23.98 -36.05
CA ASN A 112 -4.56 -22.51 -35.96
C ASN A 112 -4.65 -21.96 -34.52
N LYS A 113 -4.16 -22.70 -33.53
CA LYS A 113 -4.17 -22.28 -32.11
C LYS A 113 -3.24 -21.06 -31.90
N PRO A 114 -3.72 -19.97 -31.27
CA PRO A 114 -2.91 -18.77 -31.08
C PRO A 114 -1.73 -19.03 -30.15
N LYS A 115 -0.59 -18.37 -30.41
CA LYS A 115 0.61 -18.41 -29.57
C LYS A 115 0.83 -17.03 -28.91
N PRO A 116 0.04 -16.66 -27.88
CA PRO A 116 -0.01 -15.29 -27.36
C PRO A 116 1.27 -14.82 -26.65
N ASN A 117 2.16 -15.73 -26.23
CA ASN A 117 3.40 -15.37 -25.51
C ASN A 117 4.32 -14.38 -26.25
N THR A 118 4.24 -14.31 -27.59
CA THR A 118 5.00 -13.35 -28.41
C THR A 118 4.19 -12.15 -28.88
N TRP A 119 2.92 -12.03 -28.49
CA TRP A 119 2.02 -10.99 -28.98
C TRP A 119 2.09 -9.72 -28.13
N ASN A 120 1.84 -8.56 -28.74
CA ASN A 120 1.68 -7.27 -28.07
C ASN A 120 0.21 -7.05 -27.64
N ALA A 121 -0.04 -6.02 -26.83
CA ALA A 121 -1.36 -5.77 -26.25
C ALA A 121 -2.44 -5.51 -27.31
N THR A 122 -2.09 -4.79 -28.38
CA THR A 122 -2.97 -4.53 -29.54
C THR A 122 -3.43 -5.83 -30.18
N LYS A 123 -2.49 -6.71 -30.56
CA LYS A 123 -2.80 -8.00 -31.21
C LYS A 123 -3.61 -8.94 -30.33
N CYS A 124 -3.37 -8.97 -29.02
CA CYS A 124 -4.23 -9.70 -28.09
C CYS A 124 -5.65 -9.12 -28.05
N THR A 125 -5.78 -7.79 -27.96
CA THR A 125 -7.07 -7.09 -27.91
C THR A 125 -7.88 -7.31 -29.18
N ASP A 126 -7.27 -7.19 -30.36
CA ASP A 126 -7.94 -7.39 -31.65
C ASP A 126 -8.41 -8.84 -31.83
N TRP A 127 -7.61 -9.81 -31.39
CA TRP A 127 -8.02 -11.21 -31.39
C TRP A 127 -9.19 -11.48 -30.42
N LEU A 128 -9.19 -10.86 -29.25
CA LEU A 128 -10.28 -10.97 -28.27
C LEU A 128 -11.58 -10.32 -28.76
N LYS A 129 -11.50 -9.19 -29.49
CA LYS A 129 -12.64 -8.59 -30.19
C LYS A 129 -13.21 -9.52 -31.25
N ALA A 130 -12.35 -10.18 -32.04
CA ALA A 130 -12.77 -11.14 -33.07
C ALA A 130 -13.26 -12.49 -32.51
N ASN A 131 -13.01 -12.78 -31.22
CA ASN A 131 -13.40 -14.02 -30.56
C ASN A 131 -14.12 -13.71 -29.22
N PRO A 132 -15.36 -13.19 -29.27
CA PRO A 132 -16.15 -12.90 -28.08
C PRO A 132 -16.56 -14.18 -27.32
N ILE A 133 -16.90 -14.03 -26.04
CA ILE A 133 -17.41 -15.14 -25.22
C ILE A 133 -18.86 -15.43 -25.65
N THR A 134 -19.14 -16.69 -25.99
CA THR A 134 -20.45 -17.14 -26.52
C THR A 134 -21.31 -17.92 -25.51
N GLY A 135 -20.78 -18.19 -24.31
CA GLY A 135 -21.51 -18.94 -23.27
C GLY A 135 -22.55 -18.05 -22.58
N GLU A 136 -23.83 -18.39 -22.72
CA GLU A 136 -24.98 -17.62 -22.20
C GLU A 136 -24.84 -17.25 -20.71
N ALA A 137 -24.45 -18.21 -19.86
CA ALA A 137 -24.23 -17.98 -18.43
C ALA A 137 -23.03 -17.04 -18.13
N ASP A 138 -21.95 -17.14 -18.93
CA ASP A 138 -20.79 -16.25 -18.80
C ASP A 138 -21.13 -14.82 -19.25
N VAL A 139 -21.88 -14.69 -20.35
CA VAL A 139 -22.35 -13.40 -20.87
C VAL A 139 -23.29 -12.74 -19.86
N ALA A 140 -24.31 -13.46 -19.36
CA ALA A 140 -25.24 -12.93 -18.36
C ALA A 140 -24.54 -12.45 -17.08
N PHE A 141 -23.54 -13.22 -16.59
CA PHE A 141 -22.70 -12.82 -15.46
C PHE A 141 -21.91 -11.54 -15.75
N LEU A 142 -21.22 -11.48 -16.89
CA LEU A 142 -20.38 -10.33 -17.27
C LEU A 142 -21.21 -9.06 -17.48
N PHE A 143 -22.38 -9.15 -18.11
CA PHE A 143 -23.32 -8.02 -18.26
C PHE A 143 -23.82 -7.52 -16.91
N LYS A 144 -24.25 -8.42 -16.02
CA LYS A 144 -24.65 -8.06 -14.65
C LYS A 144 -23.53 -7.32 -13.93
N ARG A 145 -22.30 -7.86 -13.97
CA ARG A 145 -21.16 -7.31 -13.24
C ARG A 145 -20.67 -5.98 -13.82
N ALA A 146 -20.65 -5.84 -15.15
CA ALA A 146 -20.35 -4.58 -15.84
C ALA A 146 -21.38 -3.49 -15.48
N LYS A 147 -22.68 -3.83 -15.44
CA LYS A 147 -23.76 -2.91 -15.06
C LYS A 147 -23.66 -2.44 -13.61
N GLU A 148 -23.36 -3.34 -12.67
CA GLU A 148 -23.08 -2.99 -11.27
C GLU A 148 -21.94 -1.97 -11.16
N ILE A 149 -20.87 -2.13 -11.94
CA ILE A 149 -19.73 -1.21 -11.93
C ILE A 149 -20.07 0.12 -12.60
N LYS A 150 -20.75 0.13 -13.75
CA LYS A 150 -21.28 1.36 -14.38
C LYS A 150 -22.12 2.15 -13.36
N GLN A 151 -23.01 1.47 -12.61
CA GLN A 151 -23.82 2.09 -11.56
C GLN A 151 -22.99 2.65 -10.38
N ILE A 152 -21.99 1.92 -9.87
CA ILE A 152 -21.13 2.39 -8.77
C ILE A 152 -20.36 3.66 -9.18
N VAL A 153 -19.82 3.71 -10.41
CA VAL A 153 -19.07 4.87 -10.89
C VAL A 153 -19.97 6.09 -11.12
N VAL A 154 -21.18 5.89 -11.67
CA VAL A 154 -22.18 6.96 -11.80
C VAL A 154 -22.66 7.47 -10.43
N ALA A 155 -22.92 6.57 -9.47
CA ALA A 155 -23.31 6.94 -8.11
C ALA A 155 -22.19 7.69 -7.36
N GLY A 156 -20.93 7.31 -7.56
CA GLY A 156 -19.76 7.99 -6.98
C GLY A 156 -19.52 9.42 -7.52
N ASN A 157 -20.07 9.74 -8.69
CA ASN A 157 -19.93 11.06 -9.32
C ASN A 157 -21.13 12.01 -9.04
N ASN A 158 -22.23 11.52 -8.45
CA ASN A 158 -23.38 12.36 -8.08
C ASN A 158 -23.26 12.88 -6.64
N PRO A 159 -23.23 14.21 -6.41
CA PRO A 159 -22.96 14.77 -5.06
C PRO A 159 -24.11 14.60 -4.05
N THR A 160 -25.31 14.16 -4.47
CA THR A 160 -26.56 14.39 -3.73
C THR A 160 -27.07 13.20 -2.88
N GLN A 161 -26.38 12.06 -2.81
CA GLN A 161 -26.82 10.89 -2.00
C GLN A 161 -25.71 10.28 -1.13
N LYS A 162 -24.95 11.10 -0.42
CA LYS A 162 -23.86 10.67 0.47
C LYS A 162 -24.33 10.15 1.86
N THR A 163 -25.63 9.90 2.05
CA THR A 163 -26.24 9.76 3.39
C THR A 163 -26.99 8.46 3.69
N VAL A 164 -27.13 7.52 2.74
CA VAL A 164 -27.94 6.30 2.96
C VAL A 164 -27.19 4.97 2.70
N ALA A 165 -26.07 5.00 1.96
CA ALA A 165 -25.28 3.81 1.65
C ALA A 165 -24.24 3.41 2.72
N ALA A 166 -24.20 4.10 3.87
CA ALA A 166 -23.20 3.89 4.92
C ALA A 166 -23.55 2.79 5.95
N VAL A 167 -24.71 2.12 5.82
CA VAL A 167 -25.25 1.24 6.88
C VAL A 167 -24.90 -0.25 6.65
N ASN A 168 -24.71 -0.70 5.41
CA ASN A 168 -24.57 -2.13 5.07
C ASN A 168 -23.25 -2.48 4.37
N SER A 169 -22.12 -2.33 5.07
CA SER A 169 -20.84 -2.98 4.72
C SER A 169 -19.90 -3.09 5.93
N SER A 170 -19.92 -4.27 6.56
CA SER A 170 -18.84 -4.89 7.36
C SER A 170 -18.15 -4.09 8.47
N SER A 171 -18.46 -4.50 9.70
CA SER A 171 -17.48 -4.89 10.73
C SER A 171 -16.00 -5.03 10.30
N ASP A 172 -15.15 -4.10 10.74
CA ASP A 172 -13.86 -4.35 11.43
C ASP A 172 -13.28 -3.01 11.95
N THR A 173 -13.65 -2.65 13.18
CA THR A 173 -13.46 -1.31 13.75
C THR A 173 -12.15 -1.16 14.50
N THR A 174 -11.01 -1.07 13.81
CA THR A 174 -9.76 -0.54 14.44
C THR A 174 -8.84 0.35 13.59
N LYS A 175 -8.90 0.38 12.24
CA LYS A 175 -7.80 0.99 11.42
C LYS A 175 -8.17 1.88 10.22
N HIS A 176 -9.43 2.27 10.00
CA HIS A 176 -9.86 2.89 8.75
C HIS A 176 -10.08 4.42 8.81
N GLY A 177 -9.03 5.17 8.45
CA GLY A 177 -9.13 6.57 7.97
C GLY A 177 -8.66 6.69 6.52
N ASN A 178 -8.66 7.89 5.92
CA ASN A 178 -8.12 8.09 4.58
C ASN A 178 -6.59 8.00 4.54
N LYS A 179 -6.01 7.49 3.44
CA LYS A 179 -4.56 7.58 3.19
C LYS A 179 -4.09 9.03 3.32
N TRP A 180 -2.88 9.26 3.83
CA TRP A 180 -2.35 10.62 3.98
C TRP A 180 -2.14 11.26 2.59
N PHE A 181 -2.89 12.32 2.30
CA PHE A 181 -2.82 13.10 1.06
C PHE A 181 -2.97 14.60 1.39
N GLY A 182 -2.47 15.46 0.49
CA GLY A 182 -2.41 16.91 0.72
C GLY A 182 -1.38 17.30 1.80
N PRO A 183 -1.25 18.59 2.13
CA PRO A 183 -0.24 19.07 3.07
C PRO A 183 -0.59 18.80 4.54
N LEU A 184 -1.87 18.89 4.93
CA LEU A 184 -2.35 18.83 6.32
C LEU A 184 -1.73 17.72 7.21
N PRO A 185 -1.73 16.42 6.84
CA PRO A 185 -1.18 15.38 7.72
C PRO A 185 0.35 15.48 7.88
N TYR A 186 1.05 16.07 6.90
CA TYR A 186 2.49 16.31 6.95
C TYR A 186 2.83 17.56 7.75
N LEU A 187 2.03 18.63 7.65
CA LEU A 187 2.16 19.81 8.50
C LEU A 187 1.99 19.45 9.98
N ARG A 188 0.93 18.72 10.35
CA ARG A 188 0.75 18.20 11.72
C ARG A 188 1.93 17.35 12.19
N LEU A 189 2.48 16.51 11.31
CA LEU A 189 3.69 15.71 11.59
C LEU A 189 4.92 16.59 11.84
N ILE A 190 5.10 17.69 11.09
CA ILE A 190 6.18 18.65 11.31
C ILE A 190 6.01 19.36 12.65
N HIS A 191 4.78 19.71 13.05
CA HIS A 191 4.54 20.30 14.37
C HIS A 191 4.75 19.32 15.53
N CYS A 192 4.47 18.02 15.36
CA CYS A 192 4.81 17.03 16.38
C CYS A 192 6.31 16.99 16.70
N LEU A 193 7.17 17.34 15.74
CA LEU A 193 8.62 17.39 15.91
C LEU A 193 9.10 18.63 16.71
N LEU A 194 8.24 19.62 16.92
CA LEU A 194 8.57 20.88 17.59
C LEU A 194 8.25 20.90 19.09
N GLU A 195 7.54 19.90 19.60
CA GLU A 195 7.28 19.77 21.04
C GLU A 195 8.61 19.51 21.77
N ASP A 196 8.85 20.20 22.89
CA ASP A 196 10.17 20.23 23.55
C ASP A 196 10.69 18.84 23.95
N ASP A 197 9.79 17.96 24.42
CA ASP A 197 10.08 16.59 24.82
C ASP A 197 10.52 15.71 23.63
N ILE A 198 9.81 15.84 22.50
CA ILE A 198 10.15 15.18 21.25
C ILE A 198 11.42 15.76 20.64
N LYS A 199 11.63 17.08 20.77
CA LYS A 199 12.78 17.81 20.23
C LYS A 199 14.07 17.37 20.91
N GLU A 200 14.09 17.29 22.25
CA GLU A 200 15.22 16.78 23.03
C GLU A 200 15.57 15.34 22.61
N GLN A 201 14.58 14.44 22.62
CA GLN A 201 14.77 13.04 22.22
C GLN A 201 15.16 12.87 20.75
N TRP A 202 14.76 13.78 19.85
CA TRP A 202 15.15 13.78 18.45
C TRP A 202 16.60 14.22 18.23
N ILE A 203 17.11 15.14 19.04
CA ILE A 203 18.51 15.59 19.00
C ILE A 203 19.44 14.45 19.43
N HIS A 204 19.16 13.82 20.57
CA HIS A 204 20.04 12.82 21.19
C HIS A 204 19.91 11.40 20.61
N ARG A 205 19.00 11.17 19.63
CA ARG A 205 18.69 9.83 19.08
C ARG A 205 19.86 9.04 18.45
N ASN A 206 20.97 9.71 18.15
CA ASN A 206 22.16 9.12 17.52
C ASN A 206 23.38 9.14 18.45
N ASP A 207 23.22 9.54 19.71
CA ASP A 207 24.34 9.67 20.64
C ASP A 207 24.91 8.28 21.00
N PRO A 208 26.24 8.17 21.19
CA PRO A 208 26.89 6.89 21.39
C PRO A 208 26.57 6.30 22.78
N GLN A 209 25.62 5.37 22.82
CA GLN A 209 25.30 4.60 24.02
C GLN A 209 26.44 3.64 24.39
N SER A 210 26.70 3.47 25.69
CA SER A 210 27.69 2.51 26.17
C SER A 210 27.18 1.07 26.03
N ILE A 211 28.11 0.11 25.93
CA ILE A 211 27.78 -1.32 25.89
C ILE A 211 26.95 -1.74 27.12
N GLN A 212 27.18 -1.10 28.27
CA GLN A 212 26.43 -1.37 29.50
C GLN A 212 24.99 -0.84 29.45
N GLU A 213 24.75 0.32 28.83
CA GLU A 213 23.39 0.83 28.59
C GLU A 213 22.63 -0.08 27.61
N ILE A 214 23.29 -0.51 26.52
CA ILE A 214 22.70 -1.42 25.52
C ILE A 214 22.34 -2.77 26.16
N ASP A 215 23.23 -3.37 26.95
CA ASP A 215 22.97 -4.61 27.68
C ASP A 215 21.85 -4.44 28.73
N ALA A 216 21.80 -3.29 29.42
CA ALA A 216 20.75 -2.98 30.37
C ALA A 216 19.39 -2.72 29.69
N ALA A 217 19.37 -2.21 28.46
CA ALA A 217 18.15 -2.07 27.65
C ALA A 217 17.64 -3.45 27.20
N HIS A 218 18.52 -4.30 26.64
CA HIS A 218 18.15 -5.66 26.22
C HIS A 218 17.63 -6.53 27.39
N ARG A 219 18.22 -6.43 28.59
CA ARG A 219 17.74 -7.15 29.78
C ARG A 219 16.43 -6.61 30.36
N ARG A 220 16.06 -5.36 30.06
CA ARG A 220 14.77 -4.75 30.47
C ARG A 220 13.62 -5.05 29.50
N SER A 221 13.91 -5.58 28.31
CA SER A 221 12.94 -5.90 27.23
C SER A 221 11.91 -7.01 27.54
N GLY A 222 11.65 -7.31 28.82
CA GLY A 222 10.50 -8.13 29.27
C GLY A 222 9.30 -7.31 29.76
N VAL A 223 9.48 -6.00 30.00
CA VAL A 223 8.43 -5.06 30.43
C VAL A 223 8.60 -3.76 29.65
N ASN A 224 7.50 -3.17 29.17
CA ASN A 224 7.50 -1.95 28.33
C ASN A 224 7.92 -0.69 29.12
N PHE A 225 9.21 -0.58 29.42
CA PHE A 225 9.89 0.59 30.01
C PHE A 225 11.31 0.74 29.43
N GLY A 226 11.41 0.54 28.10
CA GLY A 226 12.46 1.19 27.30
C GLY A 226 11.96 2.57 26.90
N GLU A 227 12.87 3.55 26.85
CA GLU A 227 12.56 4.94 26.48
C GLU A 227 11.72 4.99 25.19
N GLU A 228 10.61 5.71 25.24
CA GLU A 228 9.73 5.87 24.08
C GLU A 228 10.55 6.49 22.94
N THR A 229 10.65 5.80 21.81
CA THR A 229 11.45 6.31 20.70
C THR A 229 10.83 7.61 20.19
N ALA A 230 11.62 8.57 19.71
CA ALA A 230 11.06 9.82 19.17
C ALA A 230 9.97 9.59 18.11
N PHE A 231 10.02 8.47 17.37
CA PHE A 231 8.98 8.05 16.43
C PHE A 231 7.66 7.59 17.09
N GLU A 232 7.73 6.96 18.27
CA GLU A 232 6.58 6.60 19.10
C GLU A 232 5.95 7.84 19.73
N MET A 233 6.76 8.73 20.32
CA MET A 233 6.28 10.00 20.90
C MET A 233 5.57 10.84 19.84
N ILE A 234 6.17 11.00 18.65
CA ILE A 234 5.54 11.67 17.50
C ILE A 234 4.24 10.97 17.07
N ALA A 235 4.20 9.65 17.03
CA ALA A 235 2.99 8.92 16.66
C ALA A 235 1.86 9.11 17.69
N ASN A 236 2.19 9.10 18.98
CA ASN A 236 1.24 9.32 20.07
C ASN A 236 0.73 10.77 20.08
N ARG A 237 1.62 11.77 19.93
CA ARG A 237 1.26 13.19 19.84
C ARG A 237 0.42 13.51 18.61
N TRP A 238 0.78 12.98 17.43
CA TRP A 238 -0.02 13.15 16.21
C TRP A 238 -1.44 12.60 16.37
N ASN A 239 -1.58 11.48 17.08
CA ASN A 239 -2.84 10.79 17.38
C ASN A 239 -3.63 11.39 18.57
N SER A 240 -3.10 12.37 19.30
CA SER A 240 -3.73 13.00 20.47
C SER A 240 -4.79 14.02 20.07
N PRO A 241 -6.01 13.97 20.65
CA PRO A 241 -7.03 15.02 20.48
C PRO A 241 -6.63 16.37 21.05
N ASP A 242 -5.79 16.39 22.08
CA ASP A 242 -5.38 17.61 22.80
C ASP A 242 -4.29 18.40 22.05
N PHE A 243 -3.65 17.78 21.06
CA PHE A 243 -2.62 18.41 20.24
C PHE A 243 -3.26 19.17 19.08
N ASN A 244 -3.35 20.50 19.21
CA ASN A 244 -3.99 21.39 18.23
C ASN A 244 -3.08 22.56 17.77
N PRO A 245 -2.00 22.27 17.03
CA PRO A 245 -1.09 23.29 16.50
C PRO A 245 -1.67 24.06 15.29
N THR A 246 -1.19 25.29 15.09
CA THR A 246 -1.34 26.09 13.87
C THR A 246 0.02 26.29 13.19
N THR A 247 0.03 26.46 11.86
CA THR A 247 1.29 26.68 11.13
C THR A 247 1.88 28.07 11.36
N MET A 248 3.20 28.15 11.52
CA MET A 248 3.93 29.41 11.63
C MET A 248 3.90 30.18 10.30
N VAL A 249 3.50 31.45 10.33
CA VAL A 249 3.71 32.35 9.18
C VAL A 249 5.19 32.72 9.13
N SER A 250 5.89 32.40 8.03
CA SER A 250 7.32 32.71 7.91
C SER A 250 7.55 34.22 7.84
N THR A 251 7.99 34.82 8.95
CA THR A 251 8.56 36.18 8.98
C THR A 251 10.07 36.13 8.76
N THR A 252 10.61 37.06 7.97
CA THR A 252 12.05 37.30 7.81
C THR A 252 12.39 38.72 8.21
N THR A 253 13.15 38.89 9.30
CA THR A 253 13.57 40.20 9.79
C THR A 253 14.93 40.54 9.19
N THR A 254 14.99 41.58 8.37
CA THR A 254 16.26 42.15 7.86
C THR A 254 16.49 43.52 8.51
N THR A 255 17.73 43.84 8.86
CA THR A 255 18.18 44.78 9.90
C THR A 255 17.78 46.26 9.76
N THR A 256 16.94 46.62 8.79
CA THR A 256 16.43 47.99 8.59
C THR A 256 14.95 48.07 8.17
N THR A 257 14.30 46.95 7.83
CA THR A 257 12.87 46.90 7.47
C THR A 257 12.27 45.52 7.72
N THR A 258 11.32 45.41 8.65
CA THR A 258 10.53 44.19 8.87
C THR A 258 9.56 43.96 7.71
N THR A 259 9.93 43.08 6.78
CA THR A 259 9.07 42.71 5.64
C THR A 259 8.66 41.24 5.76
N THR A 260 7.42 40.98 6.14
CA THR A 260 6.87 39.61 6.20
C THR A 260 6.80 39.01 4.79
N ARG A 261 7.70 38.07 4.48
CA ARG A 261 7.66 37.25 3.26
C ARG A 261 7.52 35.76 3.61
N PRO A 262 6.34 35.16 3.37
CA PRO A 262 6.10 33.73 3.53
C PRO A 262 7.08 32.88 2.70
N CYS A 263 7.48 31.70 3.19
CA CYS A 263 8.35 30.79 2.44
C CYS A 263 7.68 30.21 1.18
N HIS A 264 6.34 30.20 1.14
CA HIS A 264 5.51 29.88 -0.01
C HIS A 264 4.14 30.54 0.16
N ASN A 265 3.42 30.84 -0.94
CA ASN A 265 2.09 31.47 -0.87
C ASN A 265 1.09 30.65 -0.03
N ASP A 266 1.16 29.31 -0.13
CA ASP A 266 0.35 28.38 0.67
C ASP A 266 0.51 28.54 2.20
N PHE A 267 1.56 29.19 2.69
CA PHE A 267 1.83 29.43 4.12
C PHE A 267 1.87 30.93 4.46
N SER A 268 1.12 31.73 3.68
CA SER A 268 0.92 33.16 3.95
C SER A 268 -0.09 33.43 5.06
N GLU A 269 -0.96 32.47 5.35
CA GLU A 269 -1.95 32.49 6.44
C GLU A 269 -1.70 31.32 7.39
N GLU A 270 -2.18 31.43 8.64
CA GLU A 270 -2.12 30.35 9.62
C GLU A 270 -3.10 29.23 9.26
N ILE A 271 -2.60 28.02 9.04
CA ILE A 271 -3.41 26.83 8.78
C ILE A 271 -3.61 26.07 10.10
N ASP A 272 -4.87 25.83 10.48
CA ASP A 272 -5.21 24.87 11.53
C ASP A 272 -4.82 23.45 11.10
N VAL A 273 -3.90 22.86 11.86
CA VAL A 273 -3.41 21.48 11.69
C VAL A 273 -3.72 20.61 12.92
N GLY A 274 -4.78 20.99 13.62
CA GLY A 274 -5.35 20.30 14.77
C GLY A 274 -5.94 18.91 14.49
N PHE A 275 -6.41 18.29 15.57
CA PHE A 275 -6.86 16.90 15.53
C PHE A 275 -8.07 16.75 14.62
N ASP A 276 -9.06 17.64 14.70
CA ASP A 276 -10.27 17.56 13.88
C ASP A 276 -9.97 17.74 12.39
N ALA A 277 -9.05 18.65 12.04
CA ALA A 277 -8.59 18.86 10.65
C ALA A 277 -7.95 17.60 10.03
N THR A 278 -7.36 16.73 10.87
CA THR A 278 -6.60 15.53 10.47
C THR A 278 -7.27 14.20 10.84
N SER A 279 -8.33 14.21 11.64
CA SER A 279 -9.13 13.06 12.12
C SER A 279 -9.59 12.11 11.00
N LYS A 280 -9.88 12.69 9.82
CA LYS A 280 -10.27 11.99 8.59
C LYS A 280 -9.20 11.10 7.98
N PHE A 281 -7.96 11.12 8.46
CA PHE A 281 -6.83 10.36 7.94
C PHE A 281 -6.50 9.13 8.81
N VAL A 282 -5.87 8.10 8.23
CA VAL A 282 -5.37 6.92 8.98
C VAL A 282 -4.44 7.41 10.09
N ARG A 283 -4.63 6.89 11.32
CA ARG A 283 -3.78 7.16 12.49
C ARG A 283 -2.29 7.02 12.19
N ALA A 284 -1.46 7.74 12.95
CA ALA A 284 -0.01 7.56 12.92
C ALA A 284 0.37 6.22 13.58
N SER A 285 1.37 5.54 13.03
CA SER A 285 2.11 4.48 13.73
C SER A 285 3.61 4.84 13.69
N PRO A 286 4.45 4.35 14.61
CA PRO A 286 5.86 4.73 14.67
C PRO A 286 6.61 4.44 13.36
N GLU A 287 6.35 3.28 12.74
CA GLU A 287 6.88 2.90 11.43
C GLU A 287 6.47 3.89 10.34
N LYS A 288 5.19 4.26 10.29
CA LYS A 288 4.65 5.19 9.28
C LYS A 288 5.18 6.61 9.49
N VAL A 289 5.36 7.05 10.73
CA VAL A 289 6.01 8.32 11.08
C VAL A 289 7.44 8.32 10.56
N ARG A 290 8.22 7.26 10.86
CA ARG A 290 9.59 7.08 10.36
C ARG A 290 9.65 7.13 8.83
N ASP A 291 8.83 6.37 8.13
CA ASP A 291 8.79 6.34 6.66
C ASP A 291 8.49 7.71 6.06
N LYS A 292 7.52 8.44 6.63
CA LYS A 292 7.15 9.78 6.13
C LYS A 292 8.19 10.83 6.43
N LEU A 293 8.78 10.86 7.63
CA LEU A 293 9.89 11.77 7.97
C LEU A 293 11.11 11.50 7.08
N LEU A 294 11.49 10.23 6.87
CA LEU A 294 12.58 9.86 5.96
C LEU A 294 12.28 10.29 4.52
N THR A 295 11.06 10.06 4.03
CA THR A 295 10.64 10.50 2.69
C THR A 295 10.72 12.02 2.54
N MET A 296 10.34 12.80 3.55
CA MET A 296 10.47 14.26 3.53
C MET A 296 11.94 14.69 3.55
N ARG A 297 12.77 14.08 4.40
CA ARG A 297 14.23 14.30 4.47
C ARG A 297 14.91 14.05 3.13
N PHE A 298 14.68 12.91 2.49
CA PHE A 298 15.28 12.60 1.18
C PHE A 298 14.85 13.60 0.10
N ASN A 299 13.56 13.94 0.05
CA ASN A 299 13.05 14.92 -0.91
C ASN A 299 13.65 16.31 -0.70
N LEU A 300 13.86 16.71 0.56
CA LEU A 300 14.46 17.98 0.95
C LEU A 300 15.96 18.02 0.64
N ILE A 301 16.74 16.99 0.94
CA ILE A 301 18.16 16.89 0.53
C ILE A 301 18.29 17.15 -0.98
N SER A 302 17.48 16.49 -1.82
CA SER A 302 17.51 16.72 -3.27
C SER A 302 16.97 18.08 -3.73
N ILE A 303 16.19 18.81 -2.91
CA ILE A 303 15.84 20.21 -3.20
C ILE A 303 17.04 21.11 -2.89
N ILE A 304 17.68 20.90 -1.74
CA ILE A 304 18.84 21.69 -1.30
C ILE A 304 20.00 21.48 -2.28
N ASP A 305 20.36 20.23 -2.62
CA ASP A 305 21.44 19.96 -3.58
C ASP A 305 21.21 20.62 -4.96
N ASN A 306 19.97 20.65 -5.44
CA ASN A 306 19.64 21.31 -6.71
C ASN A 306 19.69 22.84 -6.60
N TRP A 307 19.31 23.40 -5.44
CA TRP A 307 19.42 24.83 -5.16
C TRP A 307 20.88 25.27 -5.02
N GLU A 308 21.71 24.52 -4.30
CA GLU A 308 23.15 24.78 -4.15
C GLU A 308 23.87 24.73 -5.51
N ARG A 309 23.63 23.67 -6.31
CA ARG A 309 24.18 23.53 -7.67
C ARG A 309 23.73 24.59 -8.67
N SER A 310 22.73 25.40 -8.34
CA SER A 310 22.18 26.42 -9.25
C SER A 310 22.94 27.75 -9.22
N GLY A 311 23.94 27.91 -8.34
CA GLY A 311 24.60 29.19 -8.06
C GLY A 311 23.77 30.13 -7.17
N GLN A 312 22.44 29.96 -7.12
CA GLN A 312 21.58 30.67 -6.15
C GLN A 312 21.83 30.24 -4.69
N GLY A 313 22.55 29.13 -4.49
CA GLY A 313 23.18 28.73 -3.23
C GLY A 313 24.53 29.41 -2.93
N GLY A 314 24.90 30.49 -3.62
CA GLY A 314 26.07 31.28 -3.26
C GLY A 314 27.41 30.65 -3.64
N ASP A 315 27.43 29.85 -4.71
CA ASP A 315 28.66 29.41 -5.39
C ASP A 315 28.66 30.06 -6.77
N ASN A 316 29.18 31.29 -6.84
CA ASN A 316 29.18 32.14 -8.03
C ASN A 316 30.55 32.11 -8.72
N ASP A 317 31.13 30.92 -8.82
CA ASP A 317 32.42 30.66 -9.46
C ASP A 317 32.26 29.56 -10.53
N ARG A 318 31.42 29.86 -11.53
CA ARG A 318 31.64 29.26 -12.84
C ARG A 318 32.86 29.95 -13.42
N ILE A 319 34.00 29.30 -13.26
CA ILE A 319 35.13 29.48 -14.17
C ILE A 319 34.62 29.02 -15.54
N ASP A 320 34.06 29.95 -16.31
CA ASP A 320 33.97 29.80 -17.75
C ASP A 320 35.41 29.68 -18.24
N LYS A 321 35.78 28.45 -18.59
CA LYS A 321 36.89 28.21 -19.50
C LYS A 321 36.36 28.50 -20.89
N ASP A 322 37.26 29.01 -21.73
CA ASP A 322 37.01 29.40 -23.12
C ASP A 322 36.41 30.81 -23.23
N ASP A 323 37.26 31.82 -23.01
CA ASP A 323 37.68 32.73 -24.10
C ASP A 323 38.98 33.44 -23.69
N ASP A 324 40.07 33.17 -24.42
CA ASP A 324 41.30 33.96 -24.39
C ASP A 324 41.07 35.21 -25.26
N ASP A 325 41.07 36.41 -24.67
CA ASP A 325 41.43 37.65 -25.38
C ASP A 325 41.90 38.71 -24.36
N ASP A 326 42.97 39.41 -24.73
CA ASP A 326 43.65 40.42 -23.90
C ASP A 326 42.80 41.69 -23.72
N GLU A 327 42.82 42.30 -22.53
CA GLU A 327 43.02 43.76 -22.39
C GLU A 327 43.36 44.14 -20.93
N GLU A 328 44.51 44.81 -20.73
CA GLU A 328 44.84 45.47 -19.46
C GLU A 328 44.21 46.87 -19.41
N GLU A 329 43.29 47.11 -18.47
CA GLU A 329 42.95 48.48 -18.04
C GLU A 329 43.10 48.67 -16.53
N ASP A 330 43.82 49.74 -16.20
CA ASP A 330 44.12 50.27 -14.87
C ASP A 330 42.91 50.97 -14.25
N SER A 331 42.56 50.65 -13.00
CA SER A 331 42.37 51.69 -11.98
C SER A 331 42.10 51.16 -10.56
N SER A 332 42.89 51.69 -9.63
CA SER A 332 42.67 51.79 -8.18
C SER A 332 41.23 51.58 -7.65
N ALA A 333 41.07 50.74 -6.61
CA ALA A 333 41.07 51.22 -5.21
C ALA A 333 40.59 50.17 -4.18
N VAL A 334 41.02 50.38 -2.93
CA VAL A 334 40.54 49.77 -1.66
C VAL A 334 40.90 48.30 -1.43
N GLU A 335 41.87 48.08 -0.54
CA GLU A 335 42.00 46.84 0.23
C GLU A 335 40.74 46.61 1.08
N GLY A 336 39.77 45.88 0.53
CA GLY A 336 38.70 45.24 1.27
C GLY A 336 38.94 43.74 1.26
N VAL A 337 39.35 43.16 2.40
CA VAL A 337 39.53 41.70 2.54
C VAL A 337 38.18 41.01 2.31
N THR A 338 37.92 40.58 1.07
CA THR A 338 36.81 39.69 0.74
C THR A 338 37.19 38.27 1.13
N THR A 339 37.27 38.00 2.44
CA THR A 339 37.10 36.62 2.92
C THR A 339 35.76 36.14 2.39
N ALA A 340 35.79 35.27 1.38
CA ALA A 340 34.60 34.68 0.80
C ALA A 340 33.76 34.10 1.95
N ARG A 341 32.54 34.62 2.14
CA ARG A 341 31.60 34.07 3.11
C ARG A 341 31.21 32.68 2.64
N LYS A 342 31.94 31.67 3.11
CA LYS A 342 31.63 30.26 2.90
C LYS A 342 30.31 29.94 3.61
N TYR A 343 29.20 30.10 2.88
CA TYR A 343 27.88 29.88 3.43
C TYR A 343 27.68 28.39 3.73
N GLU A 344 27.05 28.08 4.87
CA GLU A 344 26.79 26.70 5.23
C GLU A 344 25.66 26.10 4.39
N TRP A 345 25.89 24.90 3.85
CA TRP A 345 24.96 24.19 2.96
C TRP A 345 23.55 24.13 3.56
N GLY A 346 22.55 24.56 2.81
CA GLY A 346 21.14 24.57 3.17
C GLY A 346 20.71 25.63 4.20
N ARG A 347 21.61 26.31 4.90
CA ARG A 347 21.26 27.35 5.87
C ARG A 347 20.70 28.60 5.18
N SER A 348 19.64 29.20 5.74
CA SER A 348 19.04 30.44 5.22
C SER A 348 19.65 31.72 5.79
N GLU A 349 20.24 31.63 6.98
CA GLU A 349 20.75 32.78 7.71
C GLU A 349 21.91 33.47 6.96
N GLY A 350 21.91 34.80 6.96
CA GLY A 350 22.93 35.61 6.27
C GLY A 350 22.84 35.65 4.74
N ARG A 351 21.92 34.91 4.11
CA ARG A 351 21.76 34.87 2.63
C ARG A 351 20.57 35.73 2.16
N GLN A 352 20.86 36.90 1.61
CA GLN A 352 19.83 37.86 1.18
C GLN A 352 19.08 37.35 -0.07
N GLY A 353 17.74 37.29 -0.02
CA GLY A 353 16.88 36.84 -1.14
C GLY A 353 16.68 35.33 -1.29
N ALA A 354 17.30 34.49 -0.45
CA ALA A 354 17.33 33.03 -0.62
C ALA A 354 15.94 32.36 -0.72
N PHE A 355 14.93 32.82 0.04
CA PHE A 355 13.60 32.20 0.07
C PHE A 355 12.82 32.33 -1.24
N ASP A 356 12.97 33.46 -1.95
CA ASP A 356 12.27 33.69 -3.21
C ASP A 356 12.79 32.80 -4.35
N GLY A 357 14.04 32.35 -4.27
CA GLY A 357 14.61 31.36 -5.21
C GLY A 357 14.19 29.92 -4.91
N ARG A 358 14.12 29.52 -3.63
CA ARG A 358 13.86 28.12 -3.20
C ARG A 358 12.58 27.50 -3.79
N LYS A 359 11.52 28.28 -3.98
CA LYS A 359 10.26 27.82 -4.59
C LYS A 359 10.43 27.27 -6.01
N SER A 360 11.39 27.80 -6.77
CA SER A 360 11.70 27.34 -8.13
C SER A 360 12.24 25.91 -8.18
N PHE A 361 12.77 25.39 -7.07
CA PHE A 361 13.38 24.06 -6.97
C PHE A 361 12.42 22.98 -6.46
N LEU A 362 11.16 23.33 -6.16
CA LEU A 362 10.12 22.34 -5.86
C LEU A 362 9.78 21.50 -7.10
N GLY A 363 9.64 22.10 -8.27
CA GLY A 363 9.19 21.41 -9.49
C GLY A 363 7.83 20.76 -9.28
N SER A 364 7.78 19.42 -9.28
CA SER A 364 6.56 18.64 -8.99
C SER A 364 6.41 18.22 -7.52
N LYS A 365 7.33 18.64 -6.63
CA LYS A 365 7.30 18.30 -5.20
C LYS A 365 6.37 19.26 -4.42
N PRO A 366 5.75 18.80 -3.33
CA PRO A 366 4.76 19.59 -2.59
C PRO A 366 5.39 20.71 -1.74
N SER A 367 4.67 21.82 -1.62
CA SER A 367 5.08 23.06 -0.94
C SER A 367 5.45 22.88 0.54
N TYR A 368 4.84 21.92 1.25
CA TYR A 368 5.13 21.66 2.68
C TYR A 368 6.60 21.29 2.96
N LEU A 369 7.39 20.95 1.94
CA LEU A 369 8.84 20.72 2.08
C LEU A 369 9.62 22.02 2.32
N LEU A 370 9.16 23.16 1.82
CA LEU A 370 9.74 24.48 2.14
C LEU A 370 9.41 24.89 3.57
N TYR A 371 8.16 24.63 4.00
CA TYR A 371 7.76 24.83 5.38
C TYR A 371 8.60 23.96 6.33
N PHE A 372 8.80 22.67 6.00
CA PHE A 372 9.67 21.78 6.77
C PHE A 372 11.11 22.32 6.86
N TRP A 373 11.66 22.85 5.76
CA TRP A 373 13.00 23.43 5.75
C TRP A 373 13.10 24.66 6.66
N ASP A 374 12.18 25.63 6.52
CA ASP A 374 12.14 26.86 7.34
C ASP A 374 11.97 26.53 8.84
N VAL A 375 11.10 25.57 9.15
CA VAL A 375 10.87 25.09 10.52
C VAL A 375 12.10 24.40 11.12
N LEU A 376 12.81 23.55 10.35
CA LEU A 376 14.03 22.89 10.82
C LEU A 376 15.17 23.89 11.08
N ASP A 377 15.31 24.90 10.22
CA ASP A 377 16.37 25.92 10.31
C ASP A 377 16.16 26.82 11.54
N LYS A 378 14.90 27.25 11.78
CA LYS A 378 14.51 28.10 12.92
C LYS A 378 14.52 27.42 14.30
N ASN A 379 14.57 26.09 14.34
CA ASN A 379 14.47 25.31 15.59
C ASN A 379 15.75 24.54 15.93
N ASP A 380 16.87 24.82 15.24
CA ASP A 380 18.16 24.12 15.38
C ASP A 380 18.12 22.60 15.10
N LEU A 381 17.06 22.14 14.42
CA LEU A 381 16.85 20.73 14.11
C LEU A 381 17.47 20.31 12.76
N PHE A 382 17.99 21.25 11.98
CA PHE A 382 18.47 21.02 10.62
C PHE A 382 19.62 20.01 10.54
N ASP A 383 20.75 20.26 11.22
CA ASP A 383 21.95 19.40 11.12
C ASP A 383 21.68 17.97 11.62
N THR A 384 21.01 17.88 12.78
CA THR A 384 20.59 16.60 13.37
C THR A 384 19.62 15.85 12.46
N THR A 385 18.70 16.53 11.78
CA THR A 385 17.76 15.88 10.84
C THR A 385 18.45 15.49 9.53
N MET A 386 19.48 16.23 9.10
CA MET A 386 20.25 15.91 7.89
C MET A 386 21.35 14.86 8.13
N ASN A 387 21.69 14.53 9.38
CA ASN A 387 22.82 13.68 9.77
C ASN A 387 24.15 14.16 9.14
N ARG A 388 24.41 15.47 9.13
CA ARG A 388 25.69 16.00 8.66
C ARG A 388 26.70 16.07 9.81
N LEU A 389 27.94 15.67 9.53
CA LEU A 389 29.08 15.97 10.41
C LEU A 389 29.31 17.49 10.39
N SER A 390 29.66 18.06 11.55
CA SER A 390 29.96 19.49 11.63
C SER A 390 31.14 19.88 10.72
N ASN A 391 31.13 21.12 10.23
CA ASN A 391 32.17 21.66 9.34
C ASN A 391 33.58 21.72 9.98
N LYS A 392 33.70 21.41 11.29
CA LYS A 392 34.98 21.25 11.99
C LYS A 392 35.62 19.86 11.83
N VAL A 393 34.87 18.87 11.34
CA VAL A 393 35.30 17.46 11.28
C VAL A 393 35.24 16.89 9.85
N GLY A 394 34.42 17.46 8.96
CA GLY A 394 34.39 17.12 7.55
C GLY A 394 35.36 17.96 6.71
N ALA A 395 36.26 17.31 5.97
CA ALA A 395 37.07 17.97 4.93
C ALA A 395 36.16 18.46 3.80
N SER A 396 36.23 19.75 3.46
CA SER A 396 35.38 20.35 2.41
C SER A 396 35.86 20.07 0.98
N SER A 397 37.11 19.64 0.82
CA SER A 397 37.71 19.26 -0.45
C SER A 397 38.66 18.07 -0.23
N ALA A 398 38.98 17.33 -1.30
CA ALA A 398 39.99 16.29 -1.27
C ALA A 398 41.40 16.83 -0.89
N ASN A 399 41.61 18.14 -1.03
CA ASN A 399 42.84 18.83 -0.64
C ASN A 399 42.88 19.23 0.84
N ASP A 400 41.76 19.20 1.57
CA ASP A 400 41.67 19.52 3.01
C ASP A 400 41.97 18.30 3.92
N VAL A 401 42.39 17.17 3.36
CA VAL A 401 42.75 15.98 4.13
C VAL A 401 44.15 16.19 4.73
N PRO A 402 44.33 16.08 6.08
CA PRO A 402 45.63 16.27 6.69
C PRO A 402 46.67 15.27 6.15
N SER A 403 47.65 15.76 5.37
CA SER A 403 48.74 14.94 4.88
C SER A 403 49.64 14.52 6.03
N VAL A 404 49.84 13.19 6.17
CA VAL A 404 50.71 12.59 7.19
C VAL A 404 52.20 12.80 6.87
N PHE A 405 52.54 13.24 5.66
CA PHE A 405 53.92 13.47 5.22
C PHE A 405 54.34 14.94 5.43
N GLN A 406 55.05 15.20 6.53
CA GLN A 406 55.89 16.38 6.67
C GLN A 406 57.15 16.22 5.80
N THR A 407 57.12 16.71 4.56
CA THR A 407 58.35 16.90 3.78
C THR A 407 58.96 18.24 4.15
N ASN A 408 60.05 18.21 4.93
CA ASN A 408 60.85 19.38 5.26
C ASN A 408 61.28 20.13 4.00
N GLY A 409 61.21 21.46 4.04
CA GLY A 409 61.66 22.30 2.94
C GLY A 409 63.18 22.26 2.75
N TYR A 410 63.60 22.32 1.49
CA TYR A 410 64.97 22.64 1.09
C TYR A 410 64.90 23.88 0.20
N SER A 411 65.55 24.95 0.66
CA SER A 411 65.52 26.26 0.04
C SER A 411 66.19 26.26 -1.34
N SER A 412 65.65 27.06 -2.25
CA SER A 412 66.35 27.44 -3.48
C SER A 412 67.60 28.27 -3.14
N CYS A 413 68.74 27.90 -3.72
CA CYS A 413 69.82 28.84 -3.99
C CYS A 413 70.39 28.55 -5.39
N GLY A 414 70.32 29.52 -6.28
CA GLY A 414 70.99 29.47 -7.57
C GLY A 414 72.43 29.96 -7.46
N SER A 415 73.32 29.45 -8.31
CA SER A 415 74.56 30.11 -8.70
C SER A 415 75.05 29.54 -10.04
N SER A 416 75.49 30.42 -10.92
CA SER A 416 75.98 30.10 -12.26
C SER A 416 77.50 30.06 -12.31
N SER A 417 78.10 29.00 -12.87
CA SER A 417 79.46 29.06 -13.40
C SER A 417 79.73 27.96 -14.44
N SER A 418 80.42 28.35 -15.52
CA SER A 418 81.25 27.55 -16.44
C SER A 418 80.97 26.04 -16.59
N VAL A 419 80.53 25.64 -17.78
CA VAL A 419 80.48 24.24 -18.22
C VAL A 419 81.85 23.83 -18.76
N ASP A 420 82.46 22.82 -18.14
CA ASP A 420 83.62 22.09 -18.68
C ASP A 420 83.14 20.74 -19.27
N ASP A 421 83.68 20.32 -20.43
CA ASP A 421 83.17 19.18 -21.21
C ASP A 421 83.24 17.81 -20.50
N ASP A 422 84.02 17.66 -19.42
CA ASP A 422 84.04 16.44 -18.59
C ASP A 422 82.71 16.19 -17.84
N ASP A 423 81.93 17.25 -17.58
CA ASP A 423 80.66 17.17 -16.84
C ASP A 423 79.51 16.59 -17.70
N VAL A 424 79.65 16.59 -19.04
CA VAL A 424 78.67 15.99 -19.95
C VAL A 424 78.74 14.46 -19.88
N SER A 425 79.92 13.87 -19.70
CA SER A 425 80.06 12.41 -19.61
C SER A 425 79.54 11.87 -18.28
N SER A 426 79.81 12.55 -17.16
CA SER A 426 79.26 12.19 -15.84
C SER A 426 77.73 12.29 -15.83
N PHE A 427 77.17 13.33 -16.45
CA PHE A 427 75.73 13.52 -16.60
C PHE A 427 75.09 12.41 -17.46
N VAL A 428 75.71 12.00 -18.57
CA VAL A 428 75.19 10.91 -19.41
C VAL A 428 75.20 9.57 -18.68
N GLU A 429 76.25 9.26 -17.91
CA GLU A 429 76.31 8.05 -17.09
C GLU A 429 75.24 8.07 -15.98
N HIS A 430 75.10 9.20 -15.26
CA HIS A 430 74.05 9.39 -14.25
C HIS A 430 72.62 9.26 -14.82
N VAL A 431 72.38 9.78 -16.02
CA VAL A 431 71.07 9.64 -16.71
C VAL A 431 70.83 8.18 -17.14
N GLN A 432 71.85 7.44 -17.56
CA GLN A 432 71.71 6.01 -17.87
C GLN A 432 71.38 5.18 -16.62
N ASP A 433 72.05 5.42 -15.50
CA ASP A 433 71.75 4.77 -14.22
C ASP A 433 70.34 5.13 -13.72
N MET A 434 69.92 6.38 -13.87
CA MET A 434 68.56 6.82 -13.51
C MET A 434 67.50 6.14 -14.38
N ILE A 435 67.74 5.97 -15.69
CA ILE A 435 66.86 5.21 -16.59
C ILE A 435 66.83 3.72 -16.22
N ALA A 436 67.98 3.13 -15.83
CA ALA A 436 68.06 1.75 -15.40
C ALA A 436 67.25 1.52 -14.11
N GLU A 437 67.45 2.34 -13.07
CA GLU A 437 66.75 2.16 -11.80
C GLU A 437 65.25 2.48 -11.92
N THR A 438 64.85 3.52 -12.67
CA THR A 438 63.43 3.79 -12.94
C THR A 438 62.75 2.68 -13.75
N SER A 439 63.46 2.01 -14.67
CA SER A 439 62.93 0.84 -15.38
C SER A 439 62.70 -0.38 -14.45
N LYS A 440 63.53 -0.53 -13.43
CA LYS A 440 63.47 -1.58 -12.41
C LYS A 440 62.37 -1.30 -11.37
N ASP A 441 62.20 -0.05 -10.95
CA ASP A 441 61.05 0.36 -10.14
C ASP A 441 59.72 0.20 -10.91
N ALA A 442 59.70 0.49 -12.21
CA ALA A 442 58.53 0.28 -13.05
C ALA A 442 58.13 -1.21 -13.16
N THR A 443 59.08 -2.14 -13.27
CA THR A 443 58.78 -3.59 -13.29
C THR A 443 58.31 -4.08 -11.91
N LEU A 444 58.96 -3.68 -10.82
CA LEU A 444 58.51 -4.00 -9.46
C LEU A 444 57.10 -3.45 -9.15
N ALA A 445 56.79 -2.25 -9.61
CA ALA A 445 55.45 -1.67 -9.50
C ALA A 445 54.40 -2.44 -10.32
N ALA A 446 54.76 -2.94 -11.51
CA ALA A 446 53.89 -3.77 -12.33
C ALA A 446 53.62 -5.14 -11.68
N ASP A 447 54.66 -5.81 -11.18
CA ASP A 447 54.53 -7.10 -10.48
C ASP A 447 53.67 -6.98 -9.21
N ARG A 448 53.86 -5.90 -8.45
CA ARG A 448 53.02 -5.60 -7.28
C ARG A 448 51.55 -5.42 -7.67
N ARG A 449 51.25 -4.66 -8.74
CA ARG A 449 49.87 -4.50 -9.24
C ARG A 449 49.27 -5.83 -9.72
N HIS A 450 50.06 -6.70 -10.34
CA HIS A 450 49.62 -8.05 -10.71
C HIS A 450 49.33 -8.94 -9.49
N ALA A 451 50.15 -8.87 -8.44
CA ALA A 451 49.91 -9.60 -7.19
C ALA A 451 48.64 -9.09 -6.46
N GLU A 452 48.48 -7.77 -6.33
CA GLU A 452 47.29 -7.14 -5.73
C GLU A 452 46.01 -7.48 -6.52
N SER A 453 46.08 -7.48 -7.86
CA SER A 453 44.97 -7.87 -8.74
C SER A 453 44.53 -9.33 -8.55
N ARG A 454 45.51 -10.25 -8.40
CA ARG A 454 45.21 -11.67 -8.10
C ARG A 454 44.54 -11.84 -6.74
N LEU A 455 45.05 -11.20 -5.69
CA LEU A 455 44.44 -11.25 -4.36
C LEU A 455 43.01 -10.65 -4.35
N ALA A 456 42.77 -9.59 -5.12
CA ALA A 456 41.43 -9.02 -5.29
C ALA A 456 40.48 -9.97 -6.03
N ALA A 457 40.96 -10.72 -7.03
CA ALA A 457 40.18 -11.74 -7.73
C ALA A 457 39.82 -12.93 -6.81
N ASP A 458 40.79 -13.44 -6.05
CA ASP A 458 40.58 -14.54 -5.10
C ASP A 458 39.58 -14.14 -4.00
N ARG A 459 39.68 -12.91 -3.48
CA ARG A 459 38.74 -12.35 -2.50
C ARG A 459 37.31 -12.31 -3.05
N ARG A 460 37.12 -11.79 -4.28
CA ARG A 460 35.80 -11.76 -4.95
C ARG A 460 35.23 -13.17 -5.17
N HIS A 461 36.08 -14.16 -5.48
CA HIS A 461 35.64 -15.54 -5.64
C HIS A 461 35.17 -16.16 -4.32
N VAL A 462 35.88 -15.92 -3.21
CA VAL A 462 35.45 -16.36 -1.87
C VAL A 462 34.14 -15.67 -1.44
N GLU A 463 34.04 -14.35 -1.62
CA GLU A 463 32.83 -13.59 -1.31
C GLU A 463 31.62 -14.07 -2.14
N SER A 464 31.83 -14.38 -3.43
CA SER A 464 30.78 -14.95 -4.29
C SER A 464 30.32 -16.32 -3.81
N ARG A 465 31.22 -17.20 -3.35
CA ARG A 465 30.86 -18.51 -2.79
C ARG A 465 30.05 -18.37 -1.50
N LEU A 466 30.52 -17.55 -0.56
CA LEU A 466 29.80 -17.29 0.70
C LEU A 466 28.40 -16.68 0.44
N ALA A 467 28.28 -15.80 -0.55
CA ALA A 467 26.99 -15.25 -0.95
C ALA A 467 26.04 -16.31 -1.56
N ALA A 468 26.57 -17.28 -2.31
CA ALA A 468 25.78 -18.39 -2.84
C ALA A 468 25.34 -19.35 -1.72
N ASP A 469 26.25 -19.74 -0.82
CA ASP A 469 25.97 -20.61 0.32
C ASP A 469 24.91 -19.99 1.25
N ARG A 470 25.00 -18.68 1.52
CA ARG A 470 23.97 -17.94 2.27
C ARG A 470 22.60 -17.99 1.58
N ARG A 471 22.52 -17.74 0.27
CA ARG A 471 21.26 -17.84 -0.49
C ARG A 471 20.66 -19.25 -0.45
N HIS A 472 21.49 -20.29 -0.51
CA HIS A 472 21.03 -21.67 -0.36
C HIS A 472 20.50 -21.96 1.05
N ALA A 473 21.16 -21.46 2.10
CA ALA A 473 20.67 -21.59 3.48
C ALA A 473 19.34 -20.84 3.70
N GLU A 474 19.24 -19.59 3.24
CA GLU A 474 18.01 -18.79 3.28
C GLU A 474 16.86 -19.48 2.52
N SER A 475 17.13 -20.04 1.34
CA SER A 475 16.13 -20.78 0.56
C SER A 475 15.65 -22.05 1.25
N ARG A 476 16.50 -22.74 2.01
CA ARG A 476 16.11 -23.92 2.80
C ARG A 476 15.22 -23.52 3.98
N LEU A 477 15.63 -22.53 4.76
CA LEU A 477 14.82 -22.01 5.88
C LEU A 477 13.45 -21.49 5.41
N ALA A 478 13.39 -20.84 4.24
CA ALA A 478 12.13 -20.40 3.64
C ALA A 478 11.23 -21.56 3.22
N ALA A 479 11.79 -22.68 2.73
CA ALA A 479 11.04 -23.89 2.40
C ALA A 479 10.52 -24.58 3.67
N ASP A 480 11.39 -24.76 4.68
CA ASP A 480 11.04 -25.37 5.97
C ASP A 480 9.91 -24.58 6.66
N ARG A 481 9.99 -23.25 6.64
CA ARG A 481 8.92 -22.37 7.18
C ARG A 481 7.60 -22.58 6.43
N ARG A 482 7.60 -22.64 5.09
CA ARG A 482 6.38 -22.91 4.30
C ARG A 482 5.79 -24.28 4.61
N HIS A 483 6.62 -25.30 4.83
CA HIS A 483 6.14 -26.62 5.25
C HIS A 483 5.53 -26.60 6.66
N ALA A 484 6.12 -25.87 7.60
CA ALA A 484 5.55 -25.68 8.94
C ALA A 484 4.20 -24.92 8.90
N GLU A 485 4.14 -23.80 8.17
CA GLU A 485 2.90 -23.02 7.95
C GLU A 485 1.80 -23.89 7.30
N SER A 486 2.15 -24.69 6.28
CA SER A 486 1.21 -25.59 5.62
C SER A 486 0.70 -26.71 6.53
N ARG A 487 1.50 -27.19 7.49
CA ARG A 487 1.07 -28.19 8.48
C ARG A 487 0.10 -27.57 9.49
N LEU A 488 0.45 -26.42 10.05
CA LEU A 488 -0.44 -25.69 10.98
C LEU A 488 -1.78 -25.32 10.33
N ALA A 489 -1.77 -24.95 9.04
CA ALA A 489 -3.00 -24.70 8.29
C ALA A 489 -3.85 -25.96 8.06
N ALA A 490 -3.23 -27.13 7.86
CA ALA A 490 -3.93 -28.40 7.75
C ALA A 490 -4.51 -28.87 9.10
N ASP A 491 -3.73 -28.77 10.18
CA ASP A 491 -4.16 -29.11 11.54
C ASP A 491 -5.34 -28.23 11.99
N ARG A 492 -5.29 -26.92 11.65
CA ARG A 492 -6.40 -25.98 11.89
C ARG A 492 -7.67 -26.39 11.15
N ARG A 493 -7.58 -26.71 9.84
CA ARG A 493 -8.74 -27.17 9.06
C ARG A 493 -9.33 -28.46 9.63
N HIS A 494 -8.47 -29.40 10.04
CA HIS A 494 -8.94 -30.64 10.65
C HIS A 494 -9.69 -30.40 11.97
N ALA A 495 -9.23 -29.46 12.80
CA ALA A 495 -9.94 -29.05 14.02
C ALA A 495 -11.30 -28.38 13.71
N GLU A 496 -11.34 -27.49 12.70
CA GLU A 496 -12.57 -26.85 12.22
C GLU A 496 -13.58 -27.90 11.69
N ASP A 497 -13.12 -28.88 10.89
CA ASP A 497 -13.94 -29.99 10.39
C ASP A 497 -14.51 -30.87 11.52
N ILE A 498 -13.71 -31.17 12.56
CA ILE A 498 -14.17 -31.93 13.74
C ILE A 498 -15.28 -31.18 14.48
N VAL A 499 -15.14 -29.86 14.64
CA VAL A 499 -16.18 -29.02 15.29
C VAL A 499 -17.44 -28.97 14.42
N ALA A 500 -17.29 -28.77 13.11
CA ALA A 500 -18.41 -28.77 12.17
C ALA A 500 -19.16 -30.12 12.14
N ALA A 501 -18.45 -31.25 12.22
CA ALA A 501 -19.03 -32.59 12.30
C ALA A 501 -19.82 -32.79 13.60
N LYS A 502 -19.27 -32.38 14.75
CA LYS A 502 -19.98 -32.43 16.05
C LYS A 502 -21.25 -31.57 16.05
N ASN A 503 -21.17 -30.34 15.52
CA ASN A 503 -22.31 -29.44 15.41
C ASN A 503 -23.40 -30.02 14.50
N ARG A 504 -23.03 -30.70 13.40
CA ARG A 504 -23.98 -31.37 12.51
C ARG A 504 -24.76 -32.49 13.22
N ILE A 505 -24.07 -33.33 14.00
CA ILE A 505 -24.71 -34.41 14.78
C ILE A 505 -25.67 -33.81 15.81
N LEU A 506 -25.22 -32.83 16.60
CA LEU A 506 -26.03 -32.20 17.63
C LEU A 506 -27.28 -31.49 17.05
N LEU A 507 -27.14 -30.85 15.89
CA LEU A 507 -28.27 -30.25 15.18
C LEU A 507 -29.26 -31.32 14.67
N GLN A 508 -28.76 -32.45 14.17
CA GLN A 508 -29.60 -33.56 13.74
C GLN A 508 -30.40 -34.15 14.92
N ASP A 509 -29.75 -34.50 16.02
CA ASP A 509 -30.40 -35.01 17.24
C ASP A 509 -31.51 -34.06 17.71
N THR A 510 -31.23 -32.75 17.69
CA THR A 510 -32.16 -31.71 18.12
C THR A 510 -33.37 -31.58 17.17
N LEU A 511 -33.16 -31.73 15.85
CA LEU A 511 -34.25 -31.77 14.86
C LEU A 511 -35.09 -33.04 15.00
N GLU A 512 -34.48 -34.17 15.34
CA GLU A 512 -35.18 -35.44 15.58
C GLU A 512 -36.03 -35.38 16.86
N GLN A 513 -35.50 -34.84 17.96
CA GLN A 513 -36.27 -34.55 19.19
C GLN A 513 -37.46 -33.62 18.91
N LYS A 514 -37.24 -32.53 18.15
CA LYS A 514 -38.33 -31.62 17.75
C LYS A 514 -39.41 -32.30 16.91
N ARG A 515 -39.03 -33.21 16.00
CA ARG A 515 -39.97 -34.03 15.21
C ARG A 515 -40.74 -35.03 16.09
N TYR A 516 -40.07 -35.65 17.07
CA TYR A 516 -40.69 -36.54 18.05
C TYR A 516 -41.75 -35.81 18.89
N LEU A 517 -41.36 -34.70 19.54
CA LEU A 517 -42.26 -33.92 20.39
C LEU A 517 -43.46 -33.39 19.60
N LYS A 518 -43.27 -32.92 18.36
CA LYS A 518 -44.39 -32.52 17.51
C LYS A 518 -45.39 -33.67 17.32
N ARG A 519 -44.92 -34.86 16.90
CA ARG A 519 -45.80 -36.03 16.74
C ARG A 519 -46.51 -36.42 18.03
N ARG A 520 -45.81 -36.41 19.19
CA ARG A 520 -46.42 -36.73 20.49
C ARG A 520 -47.50 -35.72 20.88
N ILE A 521 -47.26 -34.42 20.66
CA ILE A 521 -48.25 -33.36 20.90
C ILE A 521 -49.47 -33.55 19.97
N ASP A 522 -49.25 -33.84 18.69
CA ASP A 522 -50.34 -34.06 17.73
C ASP A 522 -51.22 -35.26 18.16
N THR A 523 -50.61 -36.39 18.52
CA THR A 523 -51.32 -37.59 19.04
C THR A 523 -52.08 -37.30 20.34
N LEU A 524 -51.45 -36.66 21.33
CA LEU A 524 -52.10 -36.34 22.61
C LEU A 524 -53.29 -35.37 22.42
N ASN A 525 -53.19 -34.43 21.46
CA ASN A 525 -54.30 -33.53 21.13
C ASN A 525 -55.48 -34.29 20.52
N ASP A 526 -55.24 -35.29 19.66
CA ASP A 526 -56.31 -36.11 19.09
C ASP A 526 -56.96 -37.03 20.13
N GLU A 527 -56.18 -37.62 21.04
CA GLU A 527 -56.70 -38.33 22.21
C GLU A 527 -57.56 -37.38 23.08
N ALA A 528 -57.06 -36.20 23.42
CA ALA A 528 -57.80 -35.21 24.20
C ALA A 528 -59.11 -34.75 23.51
N ARG A 529 -59.13 -34.59 22.18
CA ARG A 529 -60.34 -34.31 21.40
C ARG A 529 -61.36 -35.44 21.53
N GLN A 530 -60.95 -36.71 21.39
CA GLN A 530 -61.82 -37.86 21.58
C GLN A 530 -62.40 -37.91 23.00
N MET A 531 -61.61 -37.54 24.02
CA MET A 531 -62.09 -37.50 25.41
C MET A 531 -63.07 -36.36 25.66
N ARG A 532 -62.85 -35.16 25.08
CA ARG A 532 -63.86 -34.08 25.10
C ARG A 532 -65.16 -34.51 24.43
N PHE A 533 -65.09 -35.22 23.30
CA PHE A 533 -66.28 -35.73 22.61
C PHE A 533 -67.08 -36.73 23.47
N LYS A 534 -66.40 -37.72 24.08
CA LYS A 534 -67.04 -38.67 25.02
C LYS A 534 -67.66 -37.98 26.25
N ILE A 535 -67.11 -36.84 26.70
CA ILE A 535 -67.70 -36.05 27.80
C ILE A 535 -68.98 -35.36 27.33
N LEU A 536 -68.99 -34.80 26.10
CA LEU A 536 -70.16 -34.17 25.47
C LEU A 536 -71.30 -35.17 25.21
N GLU A 537 -70.99 -36.38 24.73
CA GLU A 537 -71.99 -37.45 24.52
C GLU A 537 -72.70 -37.88 25.83
N LEU A 538 -72.09 -37.64 26.98
CA LEU A 538 -72.68 -37.93 28.29
C LEU A 538 -73.51 -36.77 28.86
N GLU A 539 -73.52 -35.60 28.23
CA GLU A 539 -74.35 -34.47 28.67
C GLU A 539 -75.83 -34.77 28.45
N GLY A 540 -76.66 -34.43 29.44
CA GLY A 540 -78.07 -34.85 29.49
C GLY A 540 -78.31 -36.28 30.01
N THR A 541 -77.27 -37.10 30.19
CA THR A 541 -77.40 -38.44 30.78
C THR A 541 -77.13 -38.44 32.30
N ASN A 542 -77.76 -39.36 33.04
CA ASN A 542 -77.56 -39.51 34.48
C ASN A 542 -76.24 -40.28 34.84
N GLN A 543 -75.25 -40.33 33.94
CA GLN A 543 -74.04 -41.15 34.04
C GLN A 543 -72.84 -40.39 34.66
N THR A 544 -73.08 -39.68 35.76
CA THR A 544 -72.11 -38.76 36.42
C THR A 544 -70.75 -39.40 36.71
N ARG A 545 -70.72 -40.68 37.09
CA ARG A 545 -69.46 -41.41 37.35
C ARG A 545 -68.56 -41.55 36.11
N LYS A 546 -69.13 -41.79 34.93
CA LYS A 546 -68.34 -41.90 33.67
C LYS A 546 -67.82 -40.53 33.22
N ARG A 547 -68.65 -39.49 33.34
CA ARG A 547 -68.23 -38.10 33.05
C ARG A 547 -67.07 -37.67 33.95
N ALA A 548 -67.10 -38.03 35.24
CA ALA A 548 -66.01 -37.77 36.17
C ALA A 548 -64.74 -38.60 35.88
N PHE A 549 -64.87 -39.81 35.33
CA PHE A 549 -63.72 -40.62 34.88
C PHE A 549 -63.03 -39.98 33.67
N TYR A 550 -63.78 -39.71 32.58
CA TYR A 550 -63.22 -39.07 31.39
C TYR A 550 -62.69 -37.66 31.65
N GLY A 551 -63.28 -36.90 32.59
CA GLY A 551 -62.76 -35.61 33.01
C GLY A 551 -61.40 -35.67 33.72
N LYS A 552 -61.11 -36.75 34.47
CA LYS A 552 -59.78 -36.98 35.06
C LYS A 552 -58.75 -37.36 34.00
N GLU A 553 -59.14 -38.23 33.08
CA GLU A 553 -58.28 -38.72 31.99
C GLU A 553 -57.93 -37.59 31.00
N LEU A 554 -58.90 -36.74 30.66
CA LEU A 554 -58.67 -35.50 29.90
C LEU A 554 -57.67 -34.57 30.59
N LYS A 555 -57.77 -34.38 31.91
CA LYS A 555 -56.82 -33.54 32.65
C LYS A 555 -55.38 -34.10 32.59
N ILE A 556 -55.22 -35.42 32.67
CA ILE A 556 -53.90 -36.07 32.54
C ILE A 556 -53.31 -35.79 31.15
N LEU A 557 -54.12 -35.88 30.09
CA LEU A 557 -53.69 -35.54 28.72
C LEU A 557 -53.32 -34.06 28.57
N GLU A 558 -54.10 -33.15 29.16
CA GLU A 558 -53.80 -31.71 29.17
C GLU A 558 -52.47 -31.41 29.89
N ASP A 559 -52.22 -32.03 31.06
CA ASP A 559 -50.98 -31.90 31.82
C ASP A 559 -49.76 -32.49 31.05
N GLU A 560 -49.95 -33.56 30.27
CA GLU A 560 -48.88 -34.14 29.43
C GLU A 560 -48.59 -33.28 28.18
N ILE A 561 -49.62 -32.74 27.52
CA ILE A 561 -49.48 -31.77 26.43
C ILE A 561 -48.70 -30.53 26.92
N ALA A 562 -48.99 -30.03 28.12
CA ALA A 562 -48.28 -28.90 28.71
C ALA A 562 -46.77 -29.20 28.87
N LYS A 563 -46.41 -30.38 29.41
CA LYS A 563 -45.01 -30.83 29.54
C LYS A 563 -44.30 -30.93 28.19
N CYS A 564 -44.93 -31.54 27.18
CA CYS A 564 -44.34 -31.67 25.85
C CYS A 564 -44.12 -30.30 25.17
N ASN A 565 -45.01 -29.32 25.40
CA ASN A 565 -44.80 -27.96 24.92
C ASN A 565 -43.64 -27.27 25.65
N GLU A 566 -43.55 -27.41 26.97
CA GLU A 566 -42.43 -26.84 27.75
C GLU A 566 -41.07 -27.41 27.30
N GLU A 567 -40.99 -28.73 27.09
CA GLU A 567 -39.78 -29.38 26.59
C GLU A 567 -39.39 -28.92 25.18
N ARG A 568 -40.38 -28.76 24.29
CA ARG A 568 -40.18 -28.21 22.95
C ARG A 568 -39.63 -26.77 23.02
N ASP A 569 -40.14 -25.96 23.94
CA ASP A 569 -39.74 -24.56 24.07
C ASP A 569 -38.36 -24.42 24.74
N ARG A 570 -38.01 -25.32 25.67
CA ARG A 570 -36.62 -25.47 26.17
C ARG A 570 -35.63 -25.81 25.04
N ILE A 571 -36.01 -26.71 24.13
CA ILE A 571 -35.21 -27.04 22.93
C ILE A 571 -35.03 -25.81 22.02
N TYR A 572 -36.10 -25.04 21.77
CA TYR A 572 -35.98 -23.79 21.01
C TYR A 572 -35.01 -22.79 21.65
N GLN A 573 -35.06 -22.61 22.97
CA GLN A 573 -34.12 -21.73 23.67
C GLN A 573 -32.67 -22.24 23.58
N LYS A 574 -32.45 -23.56 23.66
CA LYS A 574 -31.11 -24.17 23.53
C LYS A 574 -30.52 -23.90 22.14
N VAL A 575 -31.26 -24.19 21.07
CA VAL A 575 -30.84 -23.92 19.69
C VAL A 575 -30.52 -22.44 19.48
N ASN A 576 -31.36 -21.53 19.98
CA ASN A 576 -31.15 -20.10 19.82
C ASN A 576 -29.88 -19.60 20.52
N ARG A 577 -29.48 -20.20 21.66
CA ARG A 577 -28.19 -19.89 22.31
C ARG A 577 -27.01 -20.41 21.49
N GLU A 578 -27.07 -21.65 21.00
CA GLU A 578 -25.97 -22.29 20.26
C GLU A 578 -25.72 -21.62 18.89
N VAL A 579 -26.78 -21.14 18.22
CA VAL A 579 -26.68 -20.33 16.99
C VAL A 579 -26.06 -18.95 17.28
N ASN A 580 -26.46 -18.26 18.35
CA ASN A 580 -25.89 -16.95 18.68
C ASN A 580 -24.42 -17.01 19.09
N VAL A 581 -24.00 -18.09 19.77
CA VAL A 581 -22.58 -18.31 20.11
C VAL A 581 -21.75 -18.59 18.86
N THR A 582 -22.27 -19.34 17.88
CA THR A 582 -21.54 -19.64 16.63
C THR A 582 -21.47 -18.49 15.63
N MET A 583 -22.24 -17.41 15.81
CA MET A 583 -22.06 -16.15 15.06
C MET A 583 -21.18 -15.11 15.75
N SER A 584 -20.68 -15.41 16.96
CA SER A 584 -19.84 -14.49 17.76
C SER A 584 -18.36 -14.91 17.82
N ILE A 585 -17.97 -15.92 17.03
CA ILE A 585 -16.62 -16.51 16.93
C ILE A 585 -16.20 -16.46 15.46
#